data_AF-A0A497H9K7-F1
#
_entry.id   AF-A0A497H9K7-F1
#
_cell.length_a   1.000
_cell.length_b   1.000
_cell.length_c   1.000
_cell.angle_alpha   90.00
_cell.angle_beta   90.00
_cell.angle_gamma   90.00
#
_symmetry.space_group_name_H-M   'P 1'
#
loop_
_entity.id
_entity.type
_entity.pdbx_description
1 polymer ?
#
loop_
_entity_poly.entity_id
_entity_poly.type
_entity_poly.pdbx_seq_one_letter_code
_entity_poly.pdbx_strand_id
1 'polypeptide(L)'
;RVGLQFTRTKIYVNGEPINVIQTHFTMDTNADTSKSFEVSIEVRFPFYLLKPHLRSFILDRTLFKFLYNYLSRFLSDGDETYFHLRSGFLSPDNTFGPDHIETRFFFGRNSIWDPTVLRFTVSTSNLGEGHPLTYNASYTTFDSSGNEAFGRGFSITLDPFSEIQITSIPGEGKIDYSFGRGSGRATDVSFQAFGGRFQDIIHHFIIDPLPSYMKFDLTLLGERSFIYESDETYDVTYKMDSVERGNIVAIEIKRLPRYIRGEWGLSLSDSIVDGLIDLDMSSDISKATLKLYGSDEPFIEVKNFPKKLRLEGILDIPNLKGDIIAAKYSGETMTLTIPIRYGNWLITGVLKLNNGGGRASFDLPSNGDSNFAIGLDTNGIPLFGFSLTVVDTSLDKKVLYVSVDAIATDDFYITFDSSQGSIKNFRWHGFIKQLIDLVVSIDFQGLNAEFNGSWIIGENGSLELKINKPIEINFGNITSDEFKFNGYISLNEDSFLKLEWKWGETGYFMVYTSKPIGDSLYFDIGYGPQEDGVYEYGLKASATDFLDIKRTIMWDTEDGHIPRIWILGDKPFPGNWDVWLLWKYEWYEVV
;
A
#
# COMPACT_ATOMS: atom_id res chain seq x y z
N ARG A 1 -32.55 -26.80 -29.21
CA ARG A 1 -31.66 -27.74 -29.90
C ARG A 1 -30.32 -27.74 -29.18
N VAL A 2 -29.75 -28.91 -28.89
CA VAL A 2 -28.41 -29.03 -28.32
C VAL A 2 -27.52 -29.76 -29.33
N GLY A 3 -26.35 -29.21 -29.61
CA GLY A 3 -25.31 -29.79 -30.45
C GLY A 3 -24.05 -30.00 -29.63
N LEU A 4 -23.37 -31.12 -29.87
CA LEU A 4 -22.17 -31.48 -29.14
C LEU A 4 -21.16 -32.15 -30.08
N GLN A 5 -19.93 -31.67 -30.06
CA GLN A 5 -18.82 -32.22 -30.85
C GLN A 5 -17.57 -32.30 -30.00
N PHE A 6 -16.85 -33.42 -30.11
CA PHE A 6 -15.54 -33.61 -29.49
C PHE A 6 -14.48 -33.76 -30.58
N THR A 7 -13.42 -32.97 -30.48
CA THR A 7 -12.34 -32.98 -31.46
C THR A 7 -11.00 -33.03 -30.75
N ARG A 8 -10.15 -34.01 -31.08
CA ARG A 8 -8.76 -34.00 -30.64
C ARG A 8 -7.99 -32.97 -31.47
N THR A 9 -7.33 -32.04 -30.80
CA THR A 9 -6.59 -30.97 -31.47
C THR A 9 -5.33 -30.60 -30.68
N LYS A 10 -4.61 -29.58 -31.15
CA LYS A 10 -3.49 -28.96 -30.44
C LYS A 10 -3.74 -27.47 -30.34
N ILE A 11 -3.34 -26.88 -29.22
CA ILE A 11 -3.32 -25.43 -29.06
C ILE A 11 -1.95 -24.99 -28.58
N TYR A 12 -1.59 -23.73 -28.85
CA TYR A 12 -0.33 -23.15 -28.41
C TYR A 12 -0.57 -22.31 -27.16
N VAL A 13 0.21 -22.56 -26.13
CA VAL A 13 0.12 -21.88 -24.83
C VAL A 13 1.53 -21.43 -24.50
N ASN A 14 1.74 -20.11 -24.38
CA ASN A 14 3.06 -19.52 -24.18
C ASN A 14 4.12 -19.99 -25.20
N GLY A 15 3.71 -20.23 -26.45
CA GLY A 15 4.58 -20.71 -27.54
C GLY A 15 4.72 -22.23 -27.65
N GLU A 16 4.25 -22.99 -26.66
CA GLU A 16 4.38 -24.46 -26.63
C GLU A 16 3.09 -25.18 -27.07
N PRO A 17 3.18 -26.21 -27.95
CA PRO A 17 2.01 -26.95 -28.41
C PRO A 17 1.53 -28.00 -27.39
N ILE A 18 0.30 -27.87 -26.92
CA ILE A 18 -0.35 -28.81 -25.98
C ILE A 18 -1.41 -29.62 -26.73
N ASN A 19 -1.41 -30.95 -26.55
CA ASN A 19 -2.48 -31.81 -27.05
C ASN A 19 -3.73 -31.61 -26.19
N VAL A 20 -4.86 -31.35 -26.82
CA VAL A 20 -6.11 -31.09 -26.11
C VAL A 20 -7.29 -31.84 -26.72
N ILE A 21 -8.29 -32.09 -25.90
CA ILE A 21 -9.65 -32.39 -26.36
C ILE A 21 -10.41 -31.09 -26.35
N GLN A 22 -10.88 -30.69 -27.53
CA GLN A 22 -11.85 -29.61 -27.69
C GLN A 22 -13.24 -30.21 -27.57
N THR A 23 -14.04 -29.71 -26.64
CA THR A 23 -15.49 -29.86 -26.66
C THR A 23 -16.07 -28.65 -27.37
N HIS A 24 -17.11 -28.84 -28.16
CA HIS A 24 -17.87 -27.78 -28.80
C HIS A 24 -19.34 -28.07 -28.54
N PHE A 25 -19.91 -27.28 -27.65
CA PHE A 25 -21.29 -27.31 -27.20
C PHE A 25 -22.02 -26.13 -27.85
N THR A 26 -23.16 -26.40 -28.47
CA THR A 26 -24.04 -25.36 -29.02
C THR A 26 -25.44 -25.58 -28.50
N MET A 27 -26.10 -24.53 -28.06
CA MET A 27 -27.49 -24.59 -27.62
C MET A 27 -28.28 -23.50 -28.31
N ASP A 28 -29.30 -23.89 -29.07
CA ASP A 28 -30.35 -22.99 -29.54
C ASP A 28 -31.56 -23.18 -28.63
N THR A 29 -32.12 -22.13 -28.07
CA THR A 29 -33.26 -22.24 -27.15
C THR A 29 -34.36 -21.27 -27.48
N ASN A 30 -35.59 -21.79 -27.46
CA ASN A 30 -36.83 -21.02 -27.44
C ASN A 30 -37.54 -21.24 -26.09
N ALA A 31 -36.79 -21.65 -25.05
CA ALA A 31 -37.36 -22.06 -23.77
C ALA A 31 -38.14 -20.89 -23.13
N ASP A 32 -39.30 -21.21 -22.56
CA ASP A 32 -40.05 -20.30 -21.69
C ASP A 32 -39.19 -20.03 -20.46
N THR A 33 -38.69 -18.80 -20.37
CA THR A 33 -37.76 -18.37 -19.33
C THR A 33 -38.45 -17.69 -18.14
N SER A 34 -39.77 -17.90 -17.98
CA SER A 34 -40.51 -17.52 -16.78
C SER A 34 -40.03 -18.21 -15.50
N LYS A 35 -39.11 -19.18 -15.60
CA LYS A 35 -38.44 -19.86 -14.50
C LYS A 35 -36.96 -20.04 -14.80
N SER A 36 -36.17 -20.10 -13.74
CA SER A 36 -34.77 -20.46 -13.76
C SER A 36 -34.59 -21.83 -14.40
N PHE A 37 -33.57 -21.94 -15.23
CA PHE A 37 -33.23 -23.17 -15.90
C PHE A 37 -31.72 -23.38 -15.85
N GLU A 38 -31.32 -24.61 -15.56
CA GLU A 38 -29.95 -25.07 -15.69
C GLU A 38 -29.88 -26.02 -16.89
N VAL A 39 -28.94 -25.76 -17.80
CA VAL A 39 -28.53 -26.78 -18.77
C VAL A 39 -27.09 -27.11 -18.51
N SER A 40 -26.83 -28.35 -18.11
CA SER A 40 -25.47 -28.87 -17.98
C SER A 40 -25.30 -30.18 -18.75
N ILE A 41 -24.07 -30.40 -19.23
CA ILE A 41 -23.66 -31.64 -19.86
C ILE A 41 -22.50 -32.22 -19.07
N GLU A 42 -22.57 -33.52 -18.76
CA GLU A 42 -21.50 -34.25 -18.11
C GLU A 42 -21.04 -35.37 -19.05
N VAL A 43 -19.74 -35.39 -19.38
CA VAL A 43 -19.18 -36.44 -20.26
C VAL A 43 -17.93 -37.05 -19.66
N ARG A 44 -17.90 -38.38 -19.64
CA ARG A 44 -16.79 -39.20 -19.17
C ARG A 44 -15.88 -39.58 -20.34
N PHE A 45 -14.59 -39.29 -20.19
CA PHE A 45 -13.58 -39.63 -21.18
C PHE A 45 -12.47 -40.49 -20.57
N PRO A 46 -12.02 -41.54 -21.28
CA PRO A 46 -10.80 -42.25 -20.89
C PRO A 46 -9.58 -41.34 -20.93
N PHE A 47 -8.72 -41.43 -19.91
CA PHE A 47 -7.55 -40.54 -19.81
C PHE A 47 -6.54 -40.75 -20.94
N TYR A 48 -6.46 -41.95 -21.53
CA TYR A 48 -5.53 -42.27 -22.62
C TYR A 48 -5.74 -41.41 -23.89
N LEU A 49 -6.91 -40.80 -24.09
CA LEU A 49 -7.20 -39.95 -25.25
C LEU A 49 -6.28 -38.72 -25.35
N LEU A 50 -5.67 -38.32 -24.23
CA LEU A 50 -4.76 -37.17 -24.13
C LEU A 50 -3.29 -37.57 -24.31
N LYS A 51 -2.94 -38.87 -24.25
CA LYS A 51 -1.55 -39.33 -24.38
C LYS A 51 -1.06 -39.08 -25.82
N PRO A 52 0.17 -38.58 -26.04
CA PRO A 52 0.74 -38.43 -27.37
C PRO A 52 0.74 -39.78 -28.11
N HIS A 53 0.27 -39.82 -29.36
CA HIS A 53 0.52 -41.01 -30.19
C HIS A 53 2.03 -41.08 -30.48
N LEU A 54 2.69 -42.12 -29.99
CA LEU A 54 4.00 -42.52 -30.50
C LEU A 54 3.84 -42.87 -31.98
N ARG A 55 4.14 -41.91 -32.88
CA ARG A 55 4.30 -42.22 -34.30
C ARG A 55 5.50 -43.16 -34.42
N SER A 56 5.27 -44.30 -35.04
CA SER A 56 6.25 -45.34 -35.31
C SER A 56 7.55 -44.78 -35.92
N PHE A 57 8.63 -44.75 -35.14
CA PHE A 57 9.97 -44.73 -35.70
C PHE A 57 10.23 -46.10 -36.35
N ILE A 58 10.61 -46.11 -37.63
CA ILE A 58 11.09 -47.31 -38.31
C ILE A 58 12.46 -47.64 -37.71
N LEU A 59 12.47 -48.51 -36.71
CA LEU A 59 13.66 -49.16 -36.18
C LEU A 59 13.39 -50.67 -36.14
N ASP A 60 14.44 -51.42 -36.44
CA ASP A 60 14.52 -52.86 -36.66
C ASP A 60 13.45 -53.72 -35.96
N ARG A 61 12.78 -54.60 -36.72
CA ARG A 61 11.56 -55.35 -36.34
C ARG A 61 11.73 -56.20 -35.07
N THR A 62 12.96 -56.56 -34.72
CA THR A 62 13.28 -57.41 -33.56
C THR A 62 13.37 -56.60 -32.27
N LEU A 63 13.99 -55.42 -32.32
CA LEU A 63 14.08 -54.49 -31.19
C LEU A 63 12.75 -53.78 -30.97
N PHE A 64 12.00 -53.45 -32.04
CA PHE A 64 10.67 -52.85 -31.91
C PHE A 64 9.68 -53.79 -31.24
N LYS A 65 9.73 -55.11 -31.47
CA LYS A 65 8.79 -56.04 -30.81
C LYS A 65 9.11 -56.20 -29.32
N PHE A 66 10.39 -56.17 -28.95
CA PHE A 66 10.82 -56.20 -27.55
C PHE A 66 10.52 -54.88 -26.84
N LEU A 67 10.85 -53.74 -27.46
CA LEU A 67 10.59 -52.41 -26.91
C LEU A 67 9.09 -52.08 -26.91
N TYR A 68 8.32 -52.50 -27.92
CA TYR A 68 6.86 -52.37 -27.95
C TYR A 68 6.22 -53.27 -26.90
N ASN A 69 6.67 -54.52 -26.67
CA ASN A 69 6.14 -55.35 -25.59
C ASN A 69 6.58 -54.90 -24.19
N TYR A 70 7.75 -54.25 -24.08
CA TYR A 70 8.25 -53.68 -22.84
C TYR A 70 7.56 -52.35 -22.52
N LEU A 71 7.36 -51.48 -23.52
CA LEU A 71 6.63 -50.22 -23.40
C LEU A 71 5.11 -50.43 -23.39
N SER A 72 4.56 -51.47 -24.02
CA SER A 72 3.12 -51.82 -23.94
C SER A 72 2.73 -52.37 -22.57
N ARG A 73 3.71 -52.89 -21.81
CA ARG A 73 3.55 -53.17 -20.37
C ARG A 73 3.49 -51.89 -19.51
N PHE A 74 4.01 -50.76 -20.00
CA PHE A 74 3.84 -49.43 -19.38
C PHE A 74 2.68 -48.63 -19.99
N LEU A 75 2.24 -48.98 -21.19
CA LEU A 75 1.04 -48.47 -21.88
C LEU A 75 -0.13 -49.46 -21.71
N SER A 76 -0.12 -50.27 -20.65
CA SER A 76 -1.14 -51.28 -20.41
C SER A 76 -2.54 -50.70 -20.51
N ASP A 77 -3.40 -51.40 -21.27
CA ASP A 77 -4.86 -51.33 -21.33
C ASP A 77 -5.53 -51.56 -19.95
N GLY A 78 -5.14 -50.79 -18.93
CA GLY A 78 -5.62 -50.92 -17.55
C GLY A 78 -5.56 -49.62 -16.75
N ASP A 79 -5.24 -48.50 -17.39
CA ASP A 79 -5.48 -47.19 -16.79
C ASP A 79 -6.97 -46.88 -16.99
N GLU A 80 -7.82 -47.47 -16.15
CA GLU A 80 -9.26 -47.13 -16.09
C GLU A 80 -9.49 -45.68 -15.64
N THR A 81 -8.41 -44.92 -15.42
CA THR A 81 -8.44 -43.49 -15.17
C THR A 81 -9.28 -42.76 -16.21
N TYR A 82 -10.15 -41.90 -15.71
CA TYR A 82 -11.08 -41.15 -16.54
C TYR A 82 -11.23 -39.75 -15.98
N PHE A 83 -11.83 -38.88 -16.78
CA PHE A 83 -12.19 -37.55 -16.34
C PHE A 83 -13.60 -37.20 -16.75
N HIS A 84 -14.24 -36.40 -15.91
CA HIS A 84 -15.54 -35.80 -16.13
C HIS A 84 -15.35 -34.34 -16.50
N LEU A 85 -16.11 -33.90 -17.50
CA LEU A 85 -16.29 -32.49 -17.81
C LEU A 85 -17.75 -32.16 -17.62
N ARG A 86 -18.02 -31.19 -16.74
CA ARG A 86 -19.33 -30.56 -16.62
C ARG A 86 -19.24 -29.14 -17.15
N SER A 87 -20.19 -28.74 -17.98
CA SER A 87 -20.32 -27.36 -18.44
C SER A 87 -21.79 -27.02 -18.54
N GLY A 88 -22.19 -25.82 -18.15
CA GLY A 88 -23.57 -25.41 -18.19
C GLY A 88 -23.82 -23.94 -17.88
N PHE A 89 -25.07 -23.52 -18.05
CA PHE A 89 -25.50 -22.15 -17.80
C PHE A 89 -26.74 -22.14 -16.92
N LEU A 90 -26.86 -21.07 -16.13
CA LEU A 90 -27.99 -20.76 -15.28
C LEU A 90 -28.47 -19.34 -15.61
N SER A 91 -29.80 -19.20 -15.81
CA SER A 91 -30.49 -17.91 -15.95
C SER A 91 -31.53 -17.78 -14.83
N PRO A 92 -31.75 -16.59 -14.24
CA PRO A 92 -32.79 -16.38 -13.23
C PRO A 92 -34.22 -16.43 -13.79
N ASP A 93 -35.21 -16.52 -12.90
CA ASP A 93 -36.64 -16.45 -13.25
C ASP A 93 -36.98 -15.14 -14.00
N ASN A 94 -37.86 -15.23 -15.01
CA ASN A 94 -38.37 -14.11 -15.82
C ASN A 94 -37.32 -13.34 -16.63
N THR A 95 -36.21 -13.98 -17.01
CA THR A 95 -35.16 -13.37 -17.85
C THR A 95 -35.09 -14.07 -19.20
N PHE A 96 -35.10 -13.38 -20.34
CA PHE A 96 -34.88 -14.06 -21.61
C PHE A 96 -33.43 -14.59 -21.66
N GLY A 97 -33.30 -15.91 -21.58
CA GLY A 97 -32.03 -16.59 -21.76
C GLY A 97 -31.52 -16.41 -23.19
N PRO A 98 -30.20 -16.54 -23.43
CA PRO A 98 -29.64 -16.32 -24.76
C PRO A 98 -30.21 -17.31 -25.80
N ASP A 99 -30.72 -16.79 -26.91
CA ASP A 99 -31.33 -17.60 -28.00
C ASP A 99 -30.36 -18.62 -28.61
N HIS A 100 -29.06 -18.32 -28.56
CA HIS A 100 -27.97 -19.17 -28.98
C HIS A 100 -26.83 -19.07 -27.98
N ILE A 101 -26.25 -20.19 -27.58
CA ILE A 101 -25.00 -20.26 -26.82
C ILE A 101 -24.05 -21.19 -27.56
N GLU A 102 -22.87 -20.70 -27.91
CA GLU A 102 -21.75 -21.54 -28.33
C GLU A 102 -20.71 -21.56 -27.21
N THR A 103 -20.28 -22.77 -26.80
CA THR A 103 -19.20 -22.98 -25.85
C THR A 103 -18.19 -23.94 -26.42
N ARG A 104 -16.94 -23.49 -26.53
CA ARG A 104 -15.80 -24.38 -26.82
C ARG A 104 -15.00 -24.56 -25.56
N PHE A 105 -14.57 -25.76 -25.23
CA PHE A 105 -13.72 -26.00 -24.07
C PHE A 105 -12.51 -26.79 -24.49
N PHE A 106 -11.31 -26.26 -24.22
CA PHE A 106 -10.06 -26.93 -24.53
C PHE A 106 -9.43 -27.48 -23.26
N PHE A 107 -9.16 -28.78 -23.26
CA PHE A 107 -8.58 -29.49 -22.14
C PHE A 107 -7.34 -30.27 -22.54
N GLY A 108 -6.19 -29.96 -21.94
CA GLY A 108 -4.92 -30.67 -22.15
C GLY A 108 -4.27 -31.10 -20.85
N ARG A 109 -3.32 -32.05 -20.93
CA ARG A 109 -2.57 -32.44 -19.73
C ARG A 109 -1.25 -33.17 -19.95
N ASN A 110 -0.37 -33.01 -18.94
CA ASN A 110 0.87 -33.76 -18.70
C ASN A 110 0.78 -34.82 -17.57
N SER A 111 -0.13 -34.71 -16.57
CA SER A 111 -0.31 -35.67 -15.43
C SER A 111 -1.73 -35.62 -14.83
N ILE A 112 -2.36 -36.72 -14.40
CA ILE A 112 -3.71 -36.75 -13.75
C ILE A 112 -3.85 -35.88 -12.46
N TRP A 113 -2.77 -35.30 -11.97
CA TRP A 113 -2.75 -34.47 -10.75
C TRP A 113 -2.61 -32.96 -11.01
N ASP A 114 -2.22 -32.52 -12.23
CA ASP A 114 -2.20 -31.09 -12.63
C ASP A 114 -2.76 -30.79 -14.07
N PRO A 115 -4.02 -30.32 -14.26
CA PRO A 115 -4.67 -30.18 -15.57
C PRO A 115 -4.63 -28.77 -16.13
N THR A 116 -4.28 -28.64 -17.40
CA THR A 116 -4.35 -27.35 -18.09
C THR A 116 -5.71 -27.23 -18.80
N VAL A 117 -6.63 -26.50 -18.18
CA VAL A 117 -7.82 -25.94 -18.86
C VAL A 117 -7.36 -24.71 -19.63
N LEU A 118 -7.84 -24.49 -20.85
CA LEU A 118 -7.11 -23.59 -21.76
C LEU A 118 -7.90 -22.50 -22.48
N ARG A 119 -9.21 -22.64 -22.76
CA ARG A 119 -10.00 -21.56 -23.39
C ARG A 119 -11.48 -21.93 -23.44
N PHE A 120 -12.36 -20.95 -23.30
CA PHE A 120 -13.74 -21.01 -23.73
C PHE A 120 -14.25 -19.71 -24.33
N THR A 121 -15.33 -19.82 -25.11
CA THR A 121 -16.05 -18.70 -25.70
C THR A 121 -17.51 -18.88 -25.36
N VAL A 122 -18.22 -17.79 -25.09
CA VAL A 122 -19.67 -17.72 -24.94
C VAL A 122 -20.15 -16.62 -25.88
N SER A 123 -20.77 -17.00 -26.98
CA SER A 123 -21.35 -16.06 -27.94
C SER A 123 -22.85 -16.25 -28.03
N THR A 124 -23.61 -15.15 -28.01
CA THR A 124 -25.07 -15.17 -28.12
C THR A 124 -25.56 -14.17 -29.16
N SER A 125 -26.72 -14.46 -29.75
CA SER A 125 -27.29 -13.64 -30.82
C SER A 125 -28.14 -12.46 -30.33
N ASN A 126 -28.53 -12.45 -29.05
CA ASN A 126 -29.50 -11.50 -28.52
C ASN A 126 -29.00 -10.88 -27.21
N LEU A 127 -28.24 -9.79 -27.32
CA LEU A 127 -27.72 -9.01 -26.19
C LEU A 127 -28.79 -8.05 -25.62
N GLY A 128 -30.07 -8.30 -25.84
CA GLY A 128 -31.11 -7.26 -25.83
C GLY A 128 -31.57 -6.73 -24.47
N GLU A 129 -31.49 -7.51 -23.38
CA GLU A 129 -32.38 -7.23 -22.23
C GLU A 129 -31.75 -7.15 -20.84
N GLY A 130 -30.44 -7.03 -20.72
CA GLY A 130 -29.86 -6.55 -19.46
C GLY A 130 -29.99 -7.53 -18.28
N HIS A 131 -29.91 -8.84 -18.51
CA HIS A 131 -30.08 -9.86 -17.48
C HIS A 131 -28.78 -10.59 -17.14
N PRO A 132 -28.63 -11.12 -15.92
CA PRO A 132 -27.45 -11.89 -15.56
C PRO A 132 -27.46 -13.29 -16.18
N LEU A 133 -26.29 -13.79 -16.56
CA LEU A 133 -26.09 -15.19 -16.95
C LEU A 133 -24.90 -15.75 -16.18
N THR A 134 -25.10 -16.91 -15.54
CA THR A 134 -24.02 -17.63 -14.85
C THR A 134 -23.59 -18.83 -15.67
N TYR A 135 -22.32 -18.85 -16.07
CA TYR A 135 -21.66 -20.00 -16.65
C TYR A 135 -20.97 -20.83 -15.56
N ASN A 136 -21.19 -22.14 -15.56
CA ASN A 136 -20.54 -23.08 -14.67
C ASN A 136 -19.74 -24.09 -15.48
N ALA A 137 -18.51 -24.34 -15.08
CA ALA A 137 -17.71 -25.44 -15.60
C ALA A 137 -16.99 -26.17 -14.48
N SER A 138 -16.89 -27.49 -14.57
CA SER A 138 -16.06 -28.28 -13.69
C SER A 138 -15.39 -29.44 -14.40
N TYR A 139 -14.29 -29.86 -13.80
CA TYR A 139 -13.45 -30.96 -14.23
C TYR A 139 -13.06 -31.79 -13.03
N THR A 140 -13.26 -33.09 -13.14
CA THR A 140 -12.87 -34.05 -12.10
C THR A 140 -12.16 -35.22 -12.74
N THR A 141 -10.94 -35.55 -12.28
CA THR A 141 -10.28 -36.81 -12.61
C THR A 141 -10.51 -37.85 -11.56
N PHE A 142 -10.54 -39.10 -12.02
CA PHE A 142 -10.63 -40.27 -11.20
C PHE A 142 -9.46 -41.21 -11.49
N ASP A 143 -8.91 -41.78 -10.41
CA ASP A 143 -7.88 -42.80 -10.50
C ASP A 143 -8.45 -44.13 -11.04
N SER A 144 -7.59 -45.13 -11.23
CA SER A 144 -8.02 -46.46 -11.71
C SER A 144 -8.92 -47.22 -10.74
N SER A 145 -9.06 -46.75 -9.50
CA SER A 145 -9.95 -47.31 -8.48
C SER A 145 -11.29 -46.58 -8.42
N GLY A 146 -11.48 -45.55 -9.25
CA GLY A 146 -12.66 -44.69 -9.24
C GLY A 146 -12.66 -43.65 -8.12
N ASN A 147 -11.55 -43.45 -7.41
CA ASN A 147 -11.43 -42.38 -6.43
C ASN A 147 -11.15 -41.06 -7.14
N GLU A 148 -11.74 -39.97 -6.65
CA GLU A 148 -11.41 -38.63 -7.13
C GLU A 148 -9.93 -38.32 -6.86
N ALA A 149 -9.18 -38.10 -7.94
CA ALA A 149 -7.77 -37.72 -7.88
C ALA A 149 -7.63 -36.18 -7.83
N PHE A 150 -8.53 -35.46 -8.50
CA PHE A 150 -8.48 -34.00 -8.58
C PHE A 150 -9.82 -33.45 -9.06
N GLY A 151 -10.33 -32.43 -8.39
CA GLY A 151 -11.53 -31.69 -8.77
C GLY A 151 -11.28 -30.19 -8.79
N ARG A 152 -11.72 -29.53 -9.87
CA ARG A 152 -11.80 -28.07 -9.99
C ARG A 152 -13.07 -27.66 -10.70
N GLY A 153 -13.64 -26.55 -10.29
CA GLY A 153 -14.68 -25.88 -11.04
C GLY A 153 -14.46 -24.38 -11.04
N PHE A 154 -15.25 -23.69 -11.84
CA PHE A 154 -15.42 -22.25 -11.74
C PHE A 154 -16.82 -21.85 -12.17
N SER A 155 -17.28 -20.73 -11.64
CA SER A 155 -18.51 -20.05 -12.01
C SER A 155 -18.15 -18.63 -12.45
N ILE A 156 -18.76 -18.19 -13.55
CA ILE A 156 -18.66 -16.81 -14.03
C ILE A 156 -20.05 -16.26 -14.25
N THR A 157 -20.39 -15.18 -13.57
CA THR A 157 -21.63 -14.44 -13.75
C THR A 157 -21.34 -13.14 -14.49
N LEU A 158 -22.12 -12.83 -15.51
CA LEU A 158 -22.10 -11.54 -16.21
C LEU A 158 -23.44 -10.85 -16.01
N ASP A 159 -23.45 -9.66 -15.41
CA ASP A 159 -24.66 -8.89 -15.16
C ASP A 159 -24.53 -7.40 -15.59
N PRO A 160 -25.17 -6.97 -16.68
CA PRO A 160 -25.90 -7.78 -17.65
C PRO A 160 -24.99 -8.65 -18.53
N PHE A 161 -25.54 -9.71 -19.10
CA PHE A 161 -24.82 -10.61 -19.99
C PHE A 161 -24.26 -9.90 -21.25
N SER A 162 -23.02 -10.24 -21.63
CA SER A 162 -22.29 -9.76 -22.80
C SER A 162 -21.56 -10.91 -23.53
N GLU A 163 -21.27 -10.75 -24.83
CA GLU A 163 -20.40 -11.71 -25.54
C GLU A 163 -19.05 -11.77 -24.83
N ILE A 164 -18.51 -12.96 -24.58
CA ILE A 164 -17.25 -13.11 -23.85
C ILE A 164 -16.45 -14.32 -24.35
N GLN A 165 -15.15 -14.13 -24.48
CA GLN A 165 -14.19 -15.20 -24.70
C GLN A 165 -13.17 -15.16 -23.59
N ILE A 166 -12.98 -16.29 -22.92
CA ILE A 166 -12.16 -16.44 -21.73
C ILE A 166 -11.06 -17.45 -22.01
N THR A 167 -9.81 -17.07 -21.86
CA THR A 167 -8.66 -17.98 -21.93
C THR A 167 -8.06 -18.03 -20.53
N SER A 168 -8.19 -19.16 -19.82
CA SER A 168 -7.70 -19.28 -18.44
C SER A 168 -6.64 -20.37 -18.35
N ILE A 169 -5.68 -20.22 -17.43
CA ILE A 169 -4.79 -21.27 -16.96
C ILE A 169 -5.03 -21.42 -15.44
N PRO A 170 -5.95 -22.29 -14.99
CA PRO A 170 -6.41 -22.28 -13.60
C PRO A 170 -5.33 -22.54 -12.56
N GLY A 171 -4.28 -23.31 -12.90
CA GLY A 171 -3.15 -23.55 -12.00
C GLY A 171 -2.28 -22.31 -11.75
N GLU A 172 -2.35 -21.33 -12.65
CA GLU A 172 -1.57 -20.09 -12.60
C GLU A 172 -2.44 -18.85 -12.34
N GLY A 173 -3.75 -19.00 -12.07
CA GLY A 173 -4.64 -17.86 -11.83
C GLY A 173 -4.81 -16.88 -13.01
N LYS A 174 -4.24 -17.14 -14.18
CA LYS A 174 -4.24 -16.23 -15.33
C LYS A 174 -5.52 -16.34 -16.12
N ILE A 175 -6.18 -15.22 -16.41
CA ILE A 175 -7.39 -15.17 -17.24
C ILE A 175 -7.34 -13.99 -18.24
N ASP A 176 -7.50 -14.31 -19.53
CA ASP A 176 -7.70 -13.32 -20.60
C ASP A 176 -9.18 -13.28 -20.99
N TYR A 177 -9.74 -12.08 -21.08
CA TYR A 177 -11.11 -11.81 -21.51
C TYR A 177 -11.13 -11.03 -22.84
N SER A 178 -12.04 -11.38 -23.73
CA SER A 178 -12.37 -10.61 -24.94
C SER A 178 -13.88 -10.54 -25.09
N PHE A 179 -14.44 -9.33 -25.15
CA PHE A 179 -15.88 -9.12 -24.99
C PHE A 179 -16.64 -8.87 -26.30
N GLY A 180 -15.98 -9.04 -27.45
CA GLY A 180 -16.60 -9.05 -28.77
C GLY A 180 -17.60 -7.90 -28.99
N ARG A 181 -18.85 -8.25 -29.34
CA ARG A 181 -19.95 -7.30 -29.61
C ARG A 181 -20.60 -6.71 -28.35
N GLY A 182 -20.26 -7.20 -27.17
CA GLY A 182 -20.77 -6.72 -25.88
C GLY A 182 -20.01 -5.51 -25.31
N SER A 183 -18.92 -5.09 -25.96
CA SER A 183 -18.12 -3.91 -25.57
C SER A 183 -18.99 -2.65 -25.45
N GLY A 184 -18.68 -1.77 -24.51
CA GLY A 184 -19.36 -0.47 -24.37
C GLY A 184 -20.48 -0.43 -23.32
N ARG A 185 -20.82 -1.55 -22.68
CA ARG A 185 -21.90 -1.64 -21.67
C ARG A 185 -21.34 -1.77 -20.27
N ALA A 186 -21.98 -1.18 -19.27
CA ALA A 186 -21.66 -1.49 -17.87
C ALA A 186 -21.93 -2.97 -17.58
N THR A 187 -21.03 -3.69 -16.91
CA THR A 187 -21.21 -5.12 -16.57
C THR A 187 -20.48 -5.46 -15.27
N ASP A 188 -21.16 -6.15 -14.35
CA ASP A 188 -20.56 -6.87 -13.22
C ASP A 188 -20.16 -8.28 -13.67
N VAL A 189 -18.85 -8.56 -13.61
CA VAL A 189 -18.29 -9.89 -13.86
C VAL A 189 -17.95 -10.52 -12.52
N SER A 190 -18.71 -11.52 -12.10
CA SER A 190 -18.40 -12.30 -10.90
C SER A 190 -17.65 -13.57 -11.30
N PHE A 191 -16.53 -13.89 -10.67
CA PHE A 191 -15.75 -15.12 -10.86
C PHE A 191 -15.57 -15.85 -9.54
N GLN A 192 -15.90 -17.13 -9.49
CA GLN A 192 -15.66 -18.00 -8.33
C GLN A 192 -14.96 -19.27 -8.81
N ALA A 193 -13.91 -19.70 -8.11
CA ALA A 193 -13.31 -21.01 -8.32
C ALA A 193 -13.90 -22.01 -7.31
N PHE A 194 -13.90 -23.30 -7.64
CA PHE A 194 -14.34 -24.39 -6.76
C PHE A 194 -13.29 -25.48 -6.69
N GLY A 195 -13.14 -26.08 -5.51
CA GLY A 195 -12.12 -27.08 -5.21
C GLY A 195 -10.74 -26.42 -5.09
N GLY A 196 -10.09 -26.53 -3.93
CA GLY A 196 -8.76 -25.96 -3.68
C GLY A 196 -8.78 -24.73 -2.78
N ARG A 197 -7.63 -24.05 -2.66
CA ARG A 197 -7.38 -22.98 -1.68
C ARG A 197 -8.28 -21.74 -1.83
N PHE A 198 -8.96 -21.60 -2.97
CA PHE A 198 -9.71 -20.39 -3.33
C PHE A 198 -11.22 -20.63 -3.49
N GLN A 199 -11.73 -21.78 -3.02
CA GLN A 199 -13.14 -22.15 -3.20
C GLN A 199 -14.12 -21.17 -2.51
N ASP A 200 -13.64 -20.46 -1.49
CA ASP A 200 -14.42 -19.55 -0.67
C ASP A 200 -14.29 -18.09 -1.14
N ILE A 201 -13.71 -17.82 -2.32
CA ILE A 201 -13.46 -16.47 -2.83
C ILE A 201 -14.28 -16.23 -4.10
N ILE A 202 -15.01 -15.12 -4.12
CA ILE A 202 -15.73 -14.58 -5.29
C ILE A 202 -15.13 -13.22 -5.64
N HIS A 203 -14.66 -13.09 -6.86
CA HIS A 203 -14.17 -11.86 -7.44
C HIS A 203 -15.29 -11.18 -8.20
N HIS A 204 -15.48 -9.87 -8.06
CA HIS A 204 -16.50 -9.07 -8.72
C HIS A 204 -15.81 -7.92 -9.44
N PHE A 205 -16.07 -7.76 -10.74
CA PHE A 205 -15.53 -6.67 -11.54
C PHE A 205 -16.69 -5.90 -12.15
N ILE A 206 -17.03 -4.75 -11.56
CA ILE A 206 -18.03 -3.85 -12.12
C ILE A 206 -17.29 -2.88 -13.04
N ILE A 207 -17.44 -3.07 -14.34
CA ILE A 207 -16.70 -2.34 -15.37
C ILE A 207 -17.70 -1.51 -16.17
N ASP A 208 -17.44 -0.20 -16.29
CA ASP A 208 -18.30 0.72 -17.05
C ASP A 208 -17.46 1.73 -17.86
N PRO A 209 -17.49 1.68 -19.21
CA PRO A 209 -18.05 0.63 -20.05
C PRO A 209 -17.12 -0.61 -20.16
N LEU A 210 -17.67 -1.77 -20.54
CA LEU A 210 -16.90 -3.00 -20.77
C LEU A 210 -15.92 -2.88 -21.96
N PRO A 211 -14.64 -3.26 -21.82
CA PRO A 211 -13.66 -3.20 -22.91
C PRO A 211 -13.92 -4.12 -24.09
N SER A 212 -13.20 -3.91 -25.19
CA SER A 212 -13.09 -4.94 -26.24
C SER A 212 -12.18 -6.09 -25.79
N TYR A 213 -11.14 -5.75 -25.02
CA TYR A 213 -10.12 -6.68 -24.52
C TYR A 213 -9.67 -6.32 -23.09
N MET A 214 -9.61 -7.31 -22.22
CA MET A 214 -9.02 -7.18 -20.89
C MET A 214 -8.24 -8.42 -20.54
N LYS A 215 -7.03 -8.25 -20.01
CA LYS A 215 -6.26 -9.33 -19.41
C LYS A 215 -6.08 -9.07 -17.93
N PHE A 216 -6.35 -10.11 -17.13
CA PHE A 216 -6.29 -10.02 -15.68
C PHE A 216 -5.59 -11.24 -15.08
N ASP A 217 -4.59 -11.00 -14.25
CA ASP A 217 -3.99 -12.05 -13.43
C ASP A 217 -4.78 -12.16 -12.11
N LEU A 218 -5.59 -13.22 -11.94
CA LEU A 218 -6.41 -13.45 -10.73
C LEU A 218 -5.61 -14.08 -9.59
N THR A 219 -4.29 -14.18 -9.69
CA THR A 219 -3.42 -14.72 -8.63
C THR A 219 -3.27 -13.73 -7.47
N LEU A 220 -4.40 -13.33 -6.88
CA LEU A 220 -4.45 -12.35 -5.80
C LEU A 220 -3.94 -12.92 -4.47
N LEU A 221 -3.74 -14.23 -4.39
CA LEU A 221 -3.22 -14.93 -3.21
C LEU A 221 -2.20 -15.99 -3.61
N GLY A 222 -0.91 -15.62 -3.65
CA GLY A 222 0.20 -16.58 -3.77
C GLY A 222 1.38 -16.08 -4.58
N GLU A 223 1.16 -15.19 -5.56
CA GLU A 223 2.24 -14.51 -6.28
C GLU A 223 2.20 -13.01 -5.99
N ARG A 224 3.40 -12.42 -5.81
CA ARG A 224 3.58 -11.04 -5.39
C ARG A 224 3.38 -10.03 -6.51
N SER A 225 2.93 -10.44 -7.70
CA SER A 225 2.86 -9.56 -8.87
C SER A 225 1.53 -9.70 -9.61
N PHE A 226 0.95 -8.55 -9.96
CA PHE A 226 -0.28 -8.41 -10.73
C PHE A 226 0.03 -7.68 -12.05
N ILE A 227 -0.53 -8.21 -13.15
CA ILE A 227 -0.48 -7.55 -14.46
C ILE A 227 -1.92 -7.32 -14.94
N TYR A 228 -2.24 -6.05 -15.18
CA TYR A 228 -3.42 -5.60 -15.90
C TYR A 228 -3.02 -5.07 -17.27
N GLU A 229 -3.77 -5.46 -18.30
CA GLU A 229 -3.69 -4.84 -19.62
C GLU A 229 -5.10 -4.68 -20.23
N SER A 230 -5.33 -3.53 -20.86
CA SER A 230 -6.57 -3.22 -21.59
C SER A 230 -6.30 -2.37 -22.82
N ASP A 231 -7.27 -2.30 -23.72
CA ASP A 231 -7.21 -1.50 -24.96
C ASP A 231 -7.31 0.01 -24.71
N GLU A 232 -8.06 0.44 -23.69
CA GLU A 232 -8.22 1.84 -23.27
C GLU A 232 -8.37 1.96 -21.74
N THR A 233 -8.60 3.17 -21.23
CA THR A 233 -8.75 3.44 -19.79
C THR A 233 -10.21 3.36 -19.36
N TYR A 234 -10.49 2.73 -18.21
CA TYR A 234 -11.87 2.43 -17.77
C TYR A 234 -12.13 2.76 -16.31
N ASP A 235 -13.38 3.03 -15.94
CA ASP A 235 -13.77 3.01 -14.53
C ASP A 235 -14.06 1.56 -14.12
N VAL A 236 -13.25 1.00 -13.20
CA VAL A 236 -13.34 -0.40 -12.77
C VAL A 236 -13.50 -0.46 -11.25
N THR A 237 -14.66 -0.90 -10.79
CA THR A 237 -14.83 -1.26 -9.38
C THR A 237 -14.56 -2.74 -9.20
N TYR A 238 -13.44 -3.08 -8.56
CA TYR A 238 -13.10 -4.46 -8.21
C TYR A 238 -13.54 -4.75 -6.77
N LYS A 239 -14.36 -5.78 -6.56
CA LYS A 239 -14.79 -6.23 -5.24
C LYS A 239 -14.33 -7.67 -5.06
N MET A 240 -13.86 -8.03 -3.88
CA MET A 240 -13.49 -9.40 -3.54
C MET A 240 -14.31 -9.84 -2.34
N ASP A 241 -15.31 -10.67 -2.59
CA ASP A 241 -16.17 -11.25 -1.57
C ASP A 241 -15.56 -12.60 -1.15
N SER A 242 -14.93 -12.65 0.03
CA SER A 242 -14.44 -13.90 0.63
C SER A 242 -15.44 -14.41 1.67
N VAL A 243 -15.88 -15.66 1.54
CA VAL A 243 -16.67 -16.41 2.52
C VAL A 243 -15.72 -17.19 3.43
N GLU A 244 -14.78 -16.50 4.10
CA GLU A 244 -14.04 -17.06 5.22
C GLU A 244 -13.91 -16.03 6.34
N ARG A 245 -14.48 -16.32 7.52
CA ARG A 245 -14.38 -15.50 8.75
C ARG A 245 -14.80 -14.02 8.64
N GLY A 246 -15.63 -13.65 7.65
CA GLY A 246 -16.37 -12.39 7.64
C GLY A 246 -15.58 -11.11 7.32
N ASN A 247 -14.35 -11.21 6.80
CA ASN A 247 -13.55 -10.03 6.44
C ASN A 247 -13.41 -9.89 4.92
N ILE A 248 -13.95 -8.79 4.39
CA ILE A 248 -14.01 -8.43 2.96
C ILE A 248 -13.11 -7.22 2.71
N VAL A 249 -12.49 -7.21 1.53
CA VAL A 249 -11.69 -6.11 1.00
C VAL A 249 -12.30 -5.68 -0.34
N ALA A 250 -12.93 -4.50 -0.37
CA ALA A 250 -13.42 -3.90 -1.62
C ALA A 250 -12.43 -2.86 -2.15
N ILE A 251 -12.06 -2.92 -3.44
CA ILE A 251 -11.13 -2.00 -4.12
C ILE A 251 -11.86 -1.23 -5.24
N GLU A 252 -12.25 0.00 -4.96
CA GLU A 252 -12.83 0.87 -6.00
C GLU A 252 -11.72 1.62 -6.74
N ILE A 253 -11.61 1.48 -8.07
CA ILE A 253 -10.63 2.19 -8.89
C ILE A 253 -11.31 3.01 -10.00
N LYS A 254 -11.08 4.31 -10.03
CA LYS A 254 -11.58 5.20 -11.09
C LYS A 254 -10.47 5.54 -12.08
N ARG A 255 -10.74 5.35 -13.38
CA ARG A 255 -9.82 5.50 -14.53
C ARG A 255 -8.58 4.61 -14.44
N LEU A 256 -8.80 3.31 -14.49
CA LEU A 256 -7.77 2.29 -14.58
C LEU A 256 -6.87 2.53 -15.82
N PRO A 257 -5.54 2.61 -15.66
CA PRO A 257 -4.56 2.79 -16.73
C PRO A 257 -4.54 1.60 -17.70
N ARG A 258 -4.22 1.82 -18.98
CA ARG A 258 -4.12 0.75 -20.01
C ARG A 258 -3.20 -0.41 -19.64
N TYR A 259 -2.20 -0.16 -18.80
CA TYR A 259 -1.43 -1.23 -18.16
C TYR A 259 -1.15 -0.89 -16.70
N ILE A 260 -1.16 -1.91 -15.85
CA ILE A 260 -0.62 -1.88 -14.49
C ILE A 260 0.30 -3.08 -14.35
N ARG A 261 1.53 -2.82 -13.94
CA ARG A 261 2.42 -3.83 -13.37
C ARG A 261 2.57 -3.49 -11.90
N GLY A 262 1.96 -4.30 -11.04
CA GLY A 262 2.06 -4.14 -9.60
C GLY A 262 2.81 -5.28 -8.97
N GLU A 263 3.66 -4.98 -8.01
CA GLU A 263 4.00 -5.92 -6.96
C GLU A 263 3.22 -5.56 -5.70
N TRP A 264 2.63 -6.54 -5.04
CA TRP A 264 1.89 -6.32 -3.82
C TRP A 264 1.99 -7.52 -2.90
N GLY A 265 1.86 -7.27 -1.60
CA GLY A 265 1.90 -8.31 -0.60
C GLY A 265 1.28 -7.82 0.69
N LEU A 266 0.58 -8.72 1.36
CA LEU A 266 0.13 -8.55 2.73
C LEU A 266 0.49 -9.82 3.48
N SER A 267 1.36 -9.70 4.49
CA SER A 267 1.70 -10.77 5.41
C SER A 267 1.03 -10.48 6.75
N LEU A 268 0.08 -11.35 7.11
CA LEU A 268 -0.61 -11.30 8.39
C LEU A 268 -0.06 -12.44 9.27
N SER A 269 0.57 -12.07 10.38
CA SER A 269 0.84 -12.96 11.50
C SER A 269 -0.03 -12.56 12.70
N ASP A 270 -0.06 -13.38 13.75
CA ASP A 270 -0.89 -13.10 14.94
C ASP A 270 -0.55 -11.76 15.64
N SER A 271 0.62 -11.18 15.37
CA SER A 271 1.11 -9.96 16.02
C SER A 271 1.65 -8.89 15.08
N ILE A 272 2.06 -9.24 13.86
CA ILE A 272 2.70 -8.33 12.90
C ILE A 272 1.95 -8.34 11.58
N VAL A 273 1.67 -7.15 11.07
CA VAL A 273 1.14 -6.89 9.73
C VAL A 273 2.23 -6.23 8.90
N ASP A 274 2.56 -6.82 7.76
CA ASP A 274 3.48 -6.27 6.76
C ASP A 274 2.72 -6.12 5.45
N GLY A 275 2.84 -4.95 4.81
CA GLY A 275 2.28 -4.65 3.50
C GLY A 275 3.29 -4.02 2.54
N LEU A 276 3.24 -4.44 1.28
CA LEU A 276 3.97 -3.84 0.16
C LEU A 276 2.99 -3.54 -0.98
N ILE A 277 3.19 -2.39 -1.62
CA ILE A 277 2.58 -2.01 -2.90
C ILE A 277 3.66 -1.29 -3.72
N ASP A 278 4.09 -1.86 -4.83
CA ASP A 278 4.99 -1.26 -5.83
C ASP A 278 4.27 -1.27 -7.18
N LEU A 279 4.09 -0.12 -7.82
CA LEU A 279 3.22 0.02 -8.99
C LEU A 279 3.93 0.79 -10.10
N ASP A 280 3.88 0.24 -11.31
CA ASP A 280 4.28 0.88 -12.57
C ASP A 280 3.10 0.81 -13.56
N MET A 281 2.56 1.97 -13.92
CA MET A 281 1.32 2.10 -14.69
C MET A 281 1.47 3.03 -15.89
N SER A 282 0.55 2.91 -16.86
CA SER A 282 0.57 3.76 -18.06
C SER A 282 0.18 5.22 -17.80
N SER A 283 -0.57 5.46 -16.73
CA SER A 283 -1.15 6.76 -16.35
C SER A 283 -1.53 6.74 -14.87
N ASP A 284 -1.84 7.92 -14.31
CA ASP A 284 -2.28 8.04 -12.92
C ASP A 284 -3.70 7.46 -12.74
N ILE A 285 -3.97 6.90 -11.55
CA ILE A 285 -5.30 6.50 -11.10
C ILE A 285 -5.90 7.65 -10.29
N SER A 286 -7.16 8.00 -10.54
CA SER A 286 -7.77 9.15 -9.85
C SER A 286 -8.07 8.87 -8.37
N LYS A 287 -8.51 7.66 -8.04
CA LYS A 287 -8.84 7.24 -6.67
C LYS A 287 -8.76 5.72 -6.54
N ALA A 288 -8.21 5.25 -5.42
CA ALA A 288 -8.23 3.86 -4.97
C ALA A 288 -8.70 3.81 -3.50
N THR A 289 -9.71 3.01 -3.18
CA THR A 289 -10.16 2.83 -1.78
C THR A 289 -10.27 1.38 -1.39
N LEU A 290 -9.77 1.07 -0.20
CA LEU A 290 -9.84 -0.22 0.48
C LEU A 290 -10.85 -0.14 1.64
N LYS A 291 -11.90 -0.96 1.61
CA LYS A 291 -12.94 -0.99 2.65
C LYS A 291 -13.02 -2.36 3.32
N LEU A 292 -13.25 -2.36 4.64
CA LEU A 292 -13.67 -3.55 5.38
C LEU A 292 -15.16 -3.83 5.11
N TYR A 293 -15.58 -5.09 5.23
CA TYR A 293 -16.99 -5.44 5.06
C TYR A 293 -17.92 -4.61 5.96
N GLY A 294 -19.01 -4.09 5.40
CA GLY A 294 -20.01 -3.34 6.16
C GLY A 294 -19.54 -1.98 6.69
N SER A 295 -18.32 -1.54 6.35
CA SER A 295 -17.83 -0.21 6.66
C SER A 295 -18.07 0.75 5.49
N ASP A 296 -18.77 1.84 5.76
CA ASP A 296 -18.89 2.95 4.80
C ASP A 296 -17.56 3.72 4.66
N GLU A 297 -16.75 3.70 5.72
CA GLU A 297 -15.43 4.34 5.77
C GLU A 297 -14.35 3.39 5.22
N PRO A 298 -13.54 3.84 4.25
CA PRO A 298 -12.37 3.09 3.81
C PRO A 298 -11.31 3.09 4.91
N PHE A 299 -10.68 1.94 5.12
CA PHE A 299 -9.51 1.86 6.00
C PHE A 299 -8.21 2.21 5.25
N ILE A 300 -8.22 2.30 3.91
CA ILE A 300 -7.19 2.98 3.12
C ILE A 300 -7.89 3.77 2.00
N GLU A 301 -7.61 5.06 1.88
CA GLU A 301 -8.02 5.89 0.74
C GLU A 301 -6.80 6.58 0.14
N VAL A 302 -6.67 6.45 -1.19
CA VAL A 302 -5.63 7.14 -1.95
C VAL A 302 -6.28 7.91 -3.09
N LYS A 303 -5.94 9.19 -3.22
CA LYS A 303 -6.38 10.06 -4.31
C LYS A 303 -5.17 10.49 -5.13
N ASN A 304 -5.36 10.70 -6.44
CA ASN A 304 -4.30 11.08 -7.37
C ASN A 304 -3.11 10.13 -7.32
N PHE A 305 -3.43 8.85 -7.45
CA PHE A 305 -2.51 7.75 -7.33
C PHE A 305 -1.54 7.77 -8.54
N PRO A 306 -0.23 8.03 -8.32
CA PRO A 306 0.69 8.32 -9.41
C PRO A 306 1.02 7.05 -10.20
N LYS A 307 1.38 7.22 -11.46
CA LYS A 307 1.79 6.12 -12.35
C LYS A 307 2.99 5.31 -11.84
N LYS A 308 3.78 5.84 -10.91
CA LYS A 308 4.91 5.17 -10.26
C LYS A 308 4.93 5.45 -8.76
N LEU A 309 4.59 4.42 -7.97
CA LEU A 309 4.50 4.48 -6.51
C LEU A 309 5.13 3.23 -5.89
N ARG A 310 5.84 3.41 -4.79
CA ARG A 310 6.20 2.34 -3.87
C ARG A 310 5.77 2.71 -2.46
N LEU A 311 5.06 1.82 -1.80
CA LEU A 311 4.59 1.94 -0.43
C LEU A 311 4.90 0.64 0.30
N GLU A 312 5.57 0.74 1.44
CA GLU A 312 5.83 -0.35 2.36
C GLU A 312 5.34 0.06 3.74
N GLY A 313 4.80 -0.88 4.50
CA GLY A 313 4.33 -0.62 5.85
C GLY A 313 4.44 -1.85 6.73
N ILE A 314 4.96 -1.67 7.94
CA ILE A 314 5.02 -2.72 8.97
C ILE A 314 4.36 -2.18 10.24
N LEU A 315 3.55 -3.02 10.88
CA LEU A 315 2.88 -2.72 12.14
C LEU A 315 3.01 -3.91 13.09
N ASP A 316 3.64 -3.68 14.24
CA ASP A 316 3.61 -4.54 15.41
C ASP A 316 2.45 -4.11 16.31
N ILE A 317 1.37 -4.89 16.29
CA ILE A 317 0.10 -4.55 16.93
C ILE A 317 0.21 -4.62 18.46
N PRO A 318 0.72 -5.69 19.09
CA PRO A 318 0.86 -5.75 20.54
C PRO A 318 1.73 -4.63 21.12
N ASN A 319 2.77 -4.23 20.40
CA ASN A 319 3.73 -3.24 20.90
C ASN A 319 3.43 -1.81 20.41
N LEU A 320 2.39 -1.60 19.60
CA LEU A 320 2.03 -0.29 19.02
C LEU A 320 3.21 0.42 18.34
N LYS A 321 4.01 -0.34 17.58
CA LYS A 321 5.14 0.19 16.81
C LYS A 321 4.93 -0.05 15.33
N GLY A 322 5.43 0.85 14.49
CA GLY A 322 5.34 0.67 13.06
C GLY A 322 6.11 1.69 12.26
N ASP A 323 6.26 1.41 10.98
CA ASP A 323 6.83 2.33 10.02
C ASP A 323 6.18 2.20 8.65
N ILE A 324 6.16 3.32 7.93
CA ILE A 324 5.64 3.44 6.58
C ILE A 324 6.72 4.10 5.74
N ILE A 325 7.10 3.44 4.65
CA ILE A 325 8.02 3.96 3.65
C ILE A 325 7.20 4.24 2.40
N ALA A 326 7.28 5.46 1.87
CA ALA A 326 6.58 5.82 0.65
C ALA A 326 7.51 6.55 -0.30
N ALA A 327 7.49 6.17 -1.58
CA ALA A 327 8.26 6.79 -2.64
C ALA A 327 7.42 6.96 -3.90
N LYS A 328 7.48 8.15 -4.48
CA LYS A 328 6.78 8.56 -5.70
C LYS A 328 7.79 9.10 -6.70
N TYR A 329 7.71 8.66 -7.95
CA TYR A 329 8.74 9.00 -8.95
C TYR A 329 8.27 9.99 -10.03
N SER A 330 6.97 10.26 -10.12
CA SER A 330 6.39 11.17 -11.13
C SER A 330 4.93 11.52 -10.80
N GLY A 331 4.42 12.63 -11.34
CA GLY A 331 3.02 13.05 -11.21
C GLY A 331 2.83 14.24 -10.26
N GLU A 332 1.59 14.67 -10.06
CA GLU A 332 1.24 15.75 -9.12
C GLU A 332 1.40 15.33 -7.66
N THR A 333 1.43 16.30 -6.73
CA THR A 333 1.46 16.00 -5.29
C THR A 333 0.29 15.09 -4.90
N MET A 334 0.58 14.00 -4.18
CA MET A 334 -0.44 13.06 -3.72
C MET A 334 -0.58 13.11 -2.19
N THR A 335 -1.76 12.78 -1.68
CA THR A 335 -1.99 12.58 -0.25
C THR A 335 -2.45 11.15 -0.02
N LEU A 336 -1.75 10.44 0.85
CA LEU A 336 -2.02 9.07 1.27
C LEU A 336 -2.46 9.07 2.73
N THR A 337 -3.67 8.58 3.00
CA THR A 337 -4.23 8.51 4.36
C THR A 337 -4.38 7.06 4.80
N ILE A 338 -3.76 6.71 5.94
CA ILE A 338 -3.68 5.35 6.48
C ILE A 338 -4.22 5.35 7.91
N PRO A 339 -5.52 5.06 8.11
CA PRO A 339 -6.09 4.79 9.42
C PRO A 339 -5.89 3.32 9.85
N ILE A 340 -5.53 3.12 11.12
CA ILE A 340 -5.31 1.84 11.78
C ILE A 340 -6.10 1.84 13.09
N ARG A 341 -6.99 0.88 13.28
CA ARG A 341 -7.79 0.74 14.50
C ARG A 341 -7.41 -0.52 15.27
N TYR A 342 -7.11 -0.40 16.56
CA TYR A 342 -6.82 -1.54 17.44
C TYR A 342 -7.28 -1.28 18.87
N GLY A 343 -8.17 -2.13 19.39
CA GLY A 343 -8.77 -1.94 20.71
C GLY A 343 -9.44 -0.56 20.82
N ASN A 344 -8.97 0.24 21.78
CA ASN A 344 -9.44 1.61 21.98
C ASN A 344 -8.63 2.66 21.20
N TRP A 345 -7.79 2.27 20.24
CA TRP A 345 -6.89 3.18 19.54
C TRP A 345 -7.26 3.32 18.07
N LEU A 346 -7.25 4.55 17.57
CA LEU A 346 -7.29 4.88 16.14
C LEU A 346 -6.07 5.75 15.81
N ILE A 347 -5.17 5.20 15.01
CA ILE A 347 -3.95 5.87 14.53
C ILE A 347 -4.21 6.25 13.07
N THR A 348 -4.01 7.50 12.68
CA THR A 348 -4.20 7.97 11.30
C THR A 348 -2.94 8.69 10.85
N GLY A 349 -2.21 8.09 9.92
CA GLY A 349 -1.11 8.74 9.20
C GLY A 349 -1.62 9.39 7.92
N VAL A 350 -1.17 10.61 7.61
CA VAL A 350 -1.42 11.31 6.35
C VAL A 350 -0.08 11.73 5.76
N LEU A 351 0.23 11.22 4.57
CA LEU A 351 1.50 11.45 3.90
C LEU A 351 1.25 12.26 2.63
N LYS A 352 1.79 13.47 2.54
CA LYS A 352 1.72 14.34 1.36
C LYS A 352 3.04 14.27 0.61
N LEU A 353 3.03 13.62 -0.56
CA LEU A 353 4.23 13.25 -1.31
C LEU A 353 4.38 14.06 -2.60
N ASN A 354 5.55 14.69 -2.77
CA ASN A 354 6.06 15.14 -4.07
C ASN A 354 6.86 14.01 -4.76
N ASN A 355 7.69 14.33 -5.76
CA ASN A 355 8.58 13.33 -6.38
C ASN A 355 9.81 13.10 -5.50
N GLY A 356 9.93 11.91 -4.94
CA GLY A 356 10.98 11.47 -4.01
C GLY A 356 10.42 10.42 -3.06
N GLY A 357 11.12 10.10 -1.97
CA GLY A 357 10.62 9.17 -0.96
C GLY A 357 11.00 9.55 0.45
N GLY A 358 10.34 8.91 1.41
CA GLY A 358 10.62 9.07 2.83
C GLY A 358 10.02 7.96 3.67
N ARG A 359 10.45 7.91 4.92
CA ARG A 359 10.01 6.97 5.94
C ARG A 359 9.42 7.75 7.10
N ALA A 360 8.26 7.31 7.58
CA ALA A 360 7.69 7.74 8.84
C ALA A 360 7.60 6.54 9.79
N SER A 361 8.00 6.71 11.04
CA SER A 361 7.97 5.64 12.05
C SER A 361 7.35 6.14 13.34
N PHE A 362 6.74 5.23 14.09
CA PHE A 362 6.22 5.52 15.43
C PHE A 362 6.44 4.35 16.39
N ASP A 363 6.55 4.70 17.67
CA ASP A 363 6.61 3.82 18.82
C ASP A 363 5.74 4.46 19.91
N LEU A 364 4.70 3.77 20.35
CA LEU A 364 3.76 4.28 21.35
C LEU A 364 3.77 3.38 22.60
N PRO A 365 3.46 3.93 23.78
CA PRO A 365 3.45 3.15 25.02
C PRO A 365 2.52 1.95 24.96
N SER A 366 3.06 0.78 25.28
CA SER A 366 2.35 -0.50 25.28
C SER A 366 3.01 -1.50 26.23
N ASN A 367 2.27 -2.47 26.77
CA ASN A 367 2.81 -3.60 27.53
C ASN A 367 3.81 -3.27 28.67
N GLY A 368 3.65 -2.12 29.33
CA GLY A 368 4.56 -1.66 30.41
C GLY A 368 5.74 -0.81 29.94
N ASP A 369 5.90 -0.64 28.62
CA ASP A 369 6.74 0.38 28.00
C ASP A 369 6.03 1.75 28.08
N SER A 370 6.78 2.78 28.45
CA SER A 370 6.32 4.17 28.55
C SER A 370 6.89 5.08 27.46
N ASN A 371 7.70 4.51 26.56
CA ASN A 371 8.40 5.25 25.54
C ASN A 371 7.44 5.73 24.44
N PHE A 372 7.67 6.96 24.02
CA PHE A 372 7.15 7.53 22.78
C PHE A 372 8.32 7.76 21.85
N ALA A 373 8.18 7.38 20.57
CA ALA A 373 9.08 7.81 19.52
C ALA A 373 8.32 8.09 18.22
N ILE A 374 8.75 9.11 17.49
CA ILE A 374 8.23 9.47 16.17
C ILE A 374 9.45 9.82 15.32
N GLY A 375 9.57 9.18 14.16
CA GLY A 375 10.69 9.38 13.23
C GLY A 375 10.20 9.79 11.84
N LEU A 376 10.97 10.65 11.18
CA LEU A 376 10.77 11.08 9.80
C LEU A 376 12.13 11.16 9.10
N ASP A 377 12.29 10.42 8.02
CA ASP A 377 13.51 10.42 7.22
C ASP A 377 13.17 10.62 5.73
N THR A 378 13.87 11.56 5.10
CA THR A 378 13.72 11.91 3.68
C THR A 378 15.06 11.89 2.93
N ASN A 379 16.14 11.43 3.58
CA ASN A 379 17.52 11.53 3.09
C ASN A 379 17.89 12.97 2.66
N GLY A 380 17.40 13.98 3.40
CA GLY A 380 17.68 15.39 3.18
C GLY A 380 17.04 16.03 1.94
N ILE A 381 16.14 15.33 1.23
CA ILE A 381 15.46 15.86 0.04
C ILE A 381 14.16 16.57 0.47
N PRO A 382 13.94 17.84 0.08
CA PRO A 382 12.69 18.56 0.36
C PRO A 382 11.53 17.96 -0.41
N LEU A 383 10.63 17.25 0.29
CA LEU A 383 9.69 16.36 -0.40
C LEU A 383 8.28 16.37 0.17
N PHE A 384 8.13 16.59 1.47
CA PHE A 384 7.14 15.82 2.20
C PHE A 384 6.37 16.65 3.22
N GLY A 385 5.05 16.52 3.21
CA GLY A 385 4.21 16.90 4.35
C GLY A 385 3.74 15.63 5.06
N PHE A 386 3.66 15.67 6.39
CA PHE A 386 3.28 14.53 7.21
C PHE A 386 2.24 14.97 8.23
N SER A 387 1.27 14.12 8.53
CA SER A 387 0.60 14.17 9.83
C SER A 387 0.34 12.79 10.40
N LEU A 388 0.37 12.69 11.73
CA LEU A 388 0.04 11.51 12.51
C LEU A 388 -0.92 11.94 13.59
N THR A 389 -2.07 11.29 13.64
CA THR A 389 -3.08 11.49 14.69
C THR A 389 -3.31 10.19 15.42
N VAL A 390 -3.32 10.21 16.75
CA VAL A 390 -3.70 9.07 17.58
C VAL A 390 -4.86 9.47 18.46
N VAL A 391 -5.93 8.67 18.41
CA VAL A 391 -7.17 8.88 19.16
C VAL A 391 -7.43 7.68 20.05
N ASP A 392 -7.71 7.93 21.33
CA ASP A 392 -8.36 6.96 22.21
C ASP A 392 -9.86 6.99 21.91
N THR A 393 -10.33 5.98 21.19
CA THR A 393 -11.72 5.86 20.74
C THR A 393 -12.69 5.54 21.87
N SER A 394 -12.22 5.09 23.04
CA SER A 394 -13.10 4.87 24.19
C SER A 394 -13.45 6.16 24.92
N LEU A 395 -12.58 7.17 24.80
CA LEU A 395 -12.73 8.50 25.38
C LEU A 395 -13.09 9.56 24.34
N ASP A 396 -13.12 9.19 23.05
CA ASP A 396 -13.20 10.08 21.90
C ASP A 396 -12.21 11.25 21.98
N LYS A 397 -10.96 10.93 22.34
CA LYS A 397 -9.93 11.90 22.70
C LYS A 397 -8.68 11.73 21.85
N LYS A 398 -8.27 12.81 21.18
CA LYS A 398 -6.96 12.88 20.50
C LYS A 398 -5.85 12.95 21.55
N VAL A 399 -4.99 11.93 21.58
CA VAL A 399 -3.89 11.83 22.55
C VAL A 399 -2.56 12.31 21.98
N LEU A 400 -2.39 12.22 20.66
CA LEU A 400 -1.20 12.67 19.94
C LEU A 400 -1.61 13.22 18.58
N TYR A 401 -0.96 14.31 18.20
CA TYR A 401 -1.01 14.88 16.87
C TYR A 401 0.38 15.37 16.51
N VAL A 402 0.89 14.95 15.37
CA VAL A 402 2.09 15.52 14.76
C VAL A 402 1.71 15.95 13.36
N SER A 403 2.12 17.12 12.92
CA SER A 403 2.08 17.51 11.52
C SER A 403 3.24 18.38 11.13
N VAL A 404 3.62 18.35 9.86
CA VAL A 404 4.62 19.23 9.24
C VAL A 404 4.24 19.40 7.77
N ASP A 405 4.31 20.61 7.25
CA ASP A 405 3.88 20.92 5.88
C ASP A 405 4.97 20.63 4.84
N ALA A 406 6.23 20.89 5.20
CA ALA A 406 7.40 20.53 4.41
C ALA A 406 8.55 20.09 5.30
N ILE A 407 9.11 18.92 5.03
CA ILE A 407 10.27 18.38 5.75
C ILE A 407 11.36 17.92 4.77
N ALA A 408 12.60 18.20 5.16
CA ALA A 408 13.83 17.68 4.59
C ALA A 408 14.75 17.29 5.75
N THR A 409 14.69 16.03 6.14
CA THR A 409 15.45 15.44 7.25
C THR A 409 16.26 14.22 6.83
N ASP A 410 17.29 13.94 7.60
CA ASP A 410 18.11 12.73 7.55
C ASP A 410 18.12 12.12 8.96
N ASP A 411 17.57 10.91 9.09
CA ASP A 411 17.41 10.18 10.37
C ASP A 411 16.75 10.99 11.52
N PHE A 412 15.80 11.87 11.21
CA PHE A 412 15.14 12.68 12.25
C PHE A 412 14.19 11.85 13.12
N TYR A 413 14.33 11.95 14.44
CA TYR A 413 13.34 11.44 15.37
C TYR A 413 13.24 12.26 16.67
N ILE A 414 12.06 12.25 17.25
CA ILE A 414 11.75 12.74 18.61
C ILE A 414 11.39 11.53 19.46
N THR A 415 11.93 11.44 20.67
CA THR A 415 11.60 10.37 21.62
C THR A 415 11.59 10.88 23.06
N PHE A 416 10.73 10.30 23.91
CA PHE A 416 10.66 10.59 25.33
C PHE A 416 9.93 9.49 26.11
N ASP A 417 10.17 9.39 27.41
CA ASP A 417 9.47 8.51 28.33
C ASP A 417 8.37 9.23 29.09
N SER A 418 7.18 8.63 29.17
CA SER A 418 6.06 9.12 30.01
C SER A 418 5.93 8.27 31.27
N SER A 419 6.57 8.68 32.37
CA SER A 419 6.49 7.97 33.66
C SER A 419 5.94 8.86 34.76
N GLN A 420 4.95 8.35 35.50
CA GLN A 420 4.39 8.97 36.71
C GLN A 420 3.99 10.46 36.55
N GLY A 421 3.43 10.84 35.40
CA GLY A 421 2.96 12.21 35.14
C GLY A 421 4.08 13.22 34.83
N SER A 422 5.28 12.75 34.47
CA SER A 422 6.42 13.55 34.03
C SER A 422 6.97 13.05 32.69
N ILE A 423 7.51 13.96 31.87
CA ILE A 423 8.29 13.60 30.67
C ILE A 423 9.76 13.48 31.09
N LYS A 424 10.39 12.37 30.72
CA LYS A 424 11.83 12.16 30.92
C LYS A 424 12.48 11.77 29.61
N ASN A 425 13.80 11.92 29.55
CA ASN A 425 14.62 11.49 28.42
C ASN A 425 14.14 12.04 27.07
N PHE A 426 13.59 13.26 27.06
CA PHE A 426 13.21 13.91 25.81
C PHE A 426 14.46 14.15 24.97
N ARG A 427 14.49 13.58 23.78
CA ARG A 427 15.63 13.63 22.86
C ARG A 427 15.17 13.94 21.45
N TRP A 428 15.99 14.77 20.82
CA TRP A 428 16.01 15.02 19.38
C TRP A 428 17.21 14.28 18.78
N HIS A 429 17.05 13.64 17.62
CA HIS A 429 18.16 13.17 16.80
C HIS A 429 17.91 13.44 15.31
N GLY A 430 18.97 13.31 14.50
CA GLY A 430 18.94 13.49 13.05
C GLY A 430 19.21 14.91 12.61
N PHE A 431 19.50 15.07 11.33
CA PHE A 431 19.78 16.35 10.71
C PHE A 431 18.51 16.91 10.07
N ILE A 432 18.22 18.18 10.34
CA ILE A 432 17.15 18.91 9.65
C ILE A 432 17.77 19.90 8.69
N LYS A 433 17.46 19.76 7.41
CA LYS A 433 17.69 20.82 6.43
C LYS A 433 16.54 21.82 6.41
N GLN A 434 15.32 21.30 6.47
CA GLN A 434 14.09 22.10 6.45
C GLN A 434 12.98 21.41 7.24
N LEU A 435 12.22 22.21 7.99
CA LEU A 435 11.00 21.80 8.68
C LEU A 435 10.06 23.01 8.71
N ILE A 436 8.92 22.94 8.02
CA ILE A 436 7.98 24.06 7.87
C ILE A 436 6.66 23.66 8.52
N ASP A 437 6.20 24.50 9.44
CA ASP A 437 4.93 24.40 10.14
C ASP A 437 4.77 23.07 10.90
N LEU A 438 5.82 22.67 11.64
CA LEU A 438 5.73 21.58 12.60
C LEU A 438 4.74 21.95 13.70
N VAL A 439 3.85 21.01 14.00
CA VAL A 439 2.94 21.03 15.14
C VAL A 439 3.01 19.65 15.79
N VAL A 440 3.35 19.60 17.06
CA VAL A 440 3.25 18.41 17.91
C VAL A 440 2.32 18.77 19.07
N SER A 441 1.25 18.02 19.26
CA SER A 441 0.31 18.20 20.35
C SER A 441 0.06 16.86 21.03
N ILE A 442 0.24 16.83 22.35
CA ILE A 442 0.14 15.63 23.18
C ILE A 442 -0.85 15.94 24.29
N ASP A 443 -1.87 15.09 24.44
CA ASP A 443 -2.86 15.17 25.51
C ASP A 443 -3.15 13.77 26.07
N PHE A 444 -2.23 13.26 26.89
CA PHE A 444 -2.23 11.88 27.34
C PHE A 444 -1.87 11.76 28.82
N GLN A 445 -2.65 10.99 29.59
CA GLN A 445 -2.41 10.71 31.02
C GLN A 445 -2.11 11.95 31.90
N GLY A 446 -2.77 13.09 31.61
CA GLY A 446 -2.60 14.33 32.36
C GLY A 446 -1.42 15.21 31.92
N LEU A 447 -0.65 14.78 30.91
CA LEU A 447 0.27 15.60 30.17
C LEU A 447 -0.48 16.35 29.07
N ASN A 448 -0.25 17.66 28.97
CA ASN A 448 -0.64 18.52 27.87
C ASN A 448 0.61 19.27 27.39
N ALA A 449 1.05 18.96 26.18
CA ALA A 449 2.21 19.58 25.56
C ALA A 449 1.92 20.01 24.13
N GLU A 450 2.40 21.18 23.74
CA GLU A 450 2.31 21.72 22.39
C GLU A 450 3.70 22.22 21.96
N PHE A 451 4.19 21.74 20.82
CA PHE A 451 5.44 22.15 20.20
C PHE A 451 5.10 22.64 18.81
N ASN A 452 5.42 23.89 18.50
CA ASN A 452 5.23 24.42 17.16
C ASN A 452 6.55 25.00 16.66
N GLY A 453 6.83 24.89 15.36
CA GLY A 453 8.05 25.51 14.85
C GLY A 453 8.22 25.41 13.35
N SER A 454 9.01 26.32 12.82
CA SER A 454 9.48 26.31 11.44
C SER A 454 10.96 26.60 11.46
N TRP A 455 11.77 25.88 10.70
CA TRP A 455 13.21 26.04 10.67
C TRP A 455 13.74 25.70 9.28
N ILE A 456 14.52 26.64 8.71
CA ILE A 456 15.40 26.43 7.57
C ILE A 456 16.84 26.56 8.07
N ILE A 457 17.64 25.50 7.92
CA ILE A 457 19.02 25.46 8.41
C ILE A 457 19.87 26.57 7.78
N GLY A 458 20.70 27.22 8.57
CA GLY A 458 21.55 28.34 8.12
C GLY A 458 20.81 29.65 7.80
N GLU A 459 19.47 29.68 7.83
CA GLU A 459 18.71 30.88 7.49
C GLU A 459 17.90 31.45 8.65
N ASN A 460 16.85 30.78 9.11
CA ASN A 460 15.92 31.30 10.09
C ASN A 460 15.09 30.18 10.71
N GLY A 461 14.46 30.47 11.84
CA GLY A 461 13.51 29.54 12.42
C GLY A 461 12.84 30.05 13.69
N SER A 462 11.90 29.27 14.16
CA SER A 462 11.12 29.49 15.36
C SER A 462 10.80 28.15 16.04
N LEU A 463 10.73 28.19 17.35
CA LEU A 463 10.28 27.08 18.19
C LEU A 463 9.43 27.66 19.32
N GLU A 464 8.19 27.19 19.44
CA GLU A 464 7.27 27.50 20.52
C GLU A 464 6.97 26.22 21.29
N LEU A 465 7.05 26.30 22.62
CA LEU A 465 6.80 25.19 23.54
C LEU A 465 5.81 25.64 24.60
N LYS A 466 4.73 24.88 24.78
CA LYS A 466 3.80 25.00 25.91
C LYS A 466 3.70 23.65 26.59
N ILE A 467 3.86 23.60 27.90
CA ILE A 467 3.75 22.35 28.64
C ILE A 467 3.17 22.57 30.03
N ASN A 468 2.26 21.69 30.45
CA ASN A 468 1.59 21.75 31.75
C ASN A 468 2.33 20.98 32.87
N LYS A 469 3.51 20.44 32.57
CA LYS A 469 4.35 19.66 33.48
C LYS A 469 5.80 20.11 33.35
N PRO A 470 6.61 19.99 34.40
CA PRO A 470 8.03 20.27 34.29
C PRO A 470 8.69 19.29 33.31
N ILE A 471 9.64 19.77 32.52
CA ILE A 471 10.38 18.98 31.52
C ILE A 471 11.81 19.46 31.42
N GLU A 472 12.73 18.53 31.20
CA GLU A 472 14.08 18.82 30.75
C GLU A 472 14.22 18.35 29.30
N ILE A 473 14.44 19.30 28.40
CA ILE A 473 14.60 19.06 26.96
C ILE A 473 16.09 19.09 26.68
N ASN A 474 16.64 17.96 26.25
CA ASN A 474 18.00 17.90 25.73
C ASN A 474 17.93 17.92 24.21
N PHE A 475 18.44 18.99 23.61
CA PHE A 475 18.61 19.07 22.17
C PHE A 475 19.82 18.19 21.81
N GLY A 476 19.66 17.26 20.86
CA GLY A 476 20.74 16.37 20.45
C GLY A 476 21.96 17.16 19.97
N ASN A 477 23.17 16.63 20.17
CA ASN A 477 24.39 17.20 19.59
C ASN A 477 24.42 16.92 18.09
N ILE A 478 23.78 17.77 17.31
CA ILE A 478 23.76 17.73 15.85
C ILE A 478 25.04 18.42 15.38
N THR A 479 25.88 17.74 14.61
CA THR A 479 27.14 18.29 14.09
C THR A 479 27.38 17.75 12.68
N SER A 480 27.69 18.65 11.75
CA SER A 480 28.14 18.39 10.38
C SER A 480 29.21 19.42 9.97
N ASP A 481 29.81 19.28 8.80
CA ASP A 481 30.82 20.21 8.30
C ASP A 481 30.31 21.65 8.14
N GLU A 482 28.99 21.83 7.99
CA GLU A 482 28.36 23.14 7.74
C GLU A 482 27.42 23.60 8.85
N PHE A 483 27.12 22.75 9.85
CA PHE A 483 26.19 23.10 10.91
C PHE A 483 26.45 22.38 12.24
N LYS A 484 26.20 23.08 13.34
CA LYS A 484 26.13 22.54 14.69
C LYS A 484 24.90 23.06 15.42
N PHE A 485 24.26 22.19 16.18
CA PHE A 485 23.28 22.56 17.19
C PHE A 485 23.42 21.63 18.40
N ASN A 486 23.56 22.22 19.58
CA ASN A 486 23.58 21.50 20.84
C ASN A 486 22.93 22.38 21.91
N GLY A 487 22.27 21.78 22.89
CA GLY A 487 21.65 22.57 23.93
C GLY A 487 20.82 21.76 24.91
N TYR A 488 20.38 22.43 25.97
CA TYR A 488 19.35 21.92 26.85
C TYR A 488 18.50 23.07 27.41
N ILE A 489 17.26 22.76 27.80
CA ILE A 489 16.41 23.68 28.54
C ILE A 489 15.58 22.92 29.57
N SER A 490 15.56 23.43 30.80
CA SER A 490 14.59 23.03 31.81
C SER A 490 13.39 23.98 31.79
N LEU A 491 12.17 23.42 31.71
CA LEU A 491 10.91 24.15 31.81
C LEU A 491 10.15 23.77 33.09
N ASN A 492 9.63 24.76 33.83
CA ASN A 492 8.70 24.57 34.95
C ASN A 492 7.29 24.22 34.45
N GLU A 493 6.41 23.78 35.35
CA GLU A 493 4.99 23.57 35.01
C GLU A 493 4.31 24.85 34.49
N ASP A 494 3.39 24.68 33.54
CA ASP A 494 2.61 25.75 32.89
C ASP A 494 3.46 26.88 32.28
N SER A 495 4.67 26.53 31.82
CA SER A 495 5.60 27.46 31.16
C SER A 495 5.37 27.55 29.65
N PHE A 496 5.68 28.72 29.10
CA PHE A 496 5.74 28.96 27.67
C PHE A 496 7.15 29.43 27.29
N LEU A 497 7.74 28.79 26.28
CA LEU A 497 8.96 29.24 25.63
C LEU A 497 8.68 29.55 24.16
N LYS A 498 9.24 30.64 23.68
CA LYS A 498 9.36 30.94 22.28
C LYS A 498 10.79 31.35 21.95
N LEU A 499 11.38 30.65 21.00
CA LEU A 499 12.67 30.96 20.38
C LEU A 499 12.40 31.39 18.95
N GLU A 500 13.05 32.44 18.49
CA GLU A 500 13.08 32.78 17.06
C GLU A 500 14.46 33.25 16.66
N TRP A 501 14.88 32.97 15.44
CA TRP A 501 16.16 33.40 14.93
C TRP A 501 16.12 33.71 13.44
N LYS A 502 16.98 34.61 13.03
CA LYS A 502 17.29 34.91 11.64
C LYS A 502 18.78 35.21 11.53
N TRP A 503 19.44 34.47 10.66
CA TRP A 503 20.87 34.55 10.36
C TRP A 503 21.13 35.46 9.16
N GLY A 504 22.39 35.87 8.99
CA GLY A 504 22.84 36.76 7.92
C GLY A 504 23.43 38.09 8.42
N GLU A 505 23.79 38.97 7.48
CA GLU A 505 24.41 40.28 7.74
C GLU A 505 23.59 41.10 8.72
N THR A 506 22.27 41.16 8.51
CA THR A 506 21.31 41.69 9.49
C THR A 506 20.47 40.54 10.04
N GLY A 507 20.69 40.21 11.32
CA GLY A 507 20.09 39.05 11.96
C GLY A 507 19.58 39.32 13.37
N TYR A 508 18.91 38.32 13.95
CA TYR A 508 18.48 38.36 15.34
C TYR A 508 18.34 36.97 15.95
N PHE A 509 18.37 36.93 17.28
CA PHE A 509 17.97 35.81 18.11
C PHE A 509 17.04 36.32 19.21
N MET A 510 15.88 35.70 19.34
CA MET A 510 14.86 36.06 20.32
C MET A 510 14.59 34.90 21.25
N VAL A 511 14.50 35.21 22.54
CA VAL A 511 13.92 34.34 23.57
C VAL A 511 12.80 35.09 24.25
N TYR A 512 11.62 34.49 24.25
CA TYR A 512 10.42 35.01 24.88
C TYR A 512 9.79 33.96 25.77
N THR A 513 9.40 34.36 26.98
CA THR A 513 8.56 33.54 27.86
C THR A 513 7.47 34.36 28.54
N SER A 514 6.51 33.67 29.15
CA SER A 514 5.40 34.30 29.88
C SER A 514 5.56 34.30 31.41
N LYS A 515 6.49 33.47 31.93
CA LYS A 515 6.75 33.19 33.36
C LYS A 515 8.18 32.66 33.56
N PRO A 516 8.70 32.58 34.80
CA PRO A 516 9.98 31.94 35.12
C PRO A 516 10.07 30.51 34.60
N ILE A 517 11.18 30.21 33.94
CA ILE A 517 11.22 29.23 32.86
C ILE A 517 11.78 27.92 33.38
N GLY A 518 12.80 27.95 34.23
CA GLY A 518 13.38 26.77 34.88
C GLY A 518 14.78 27.07 35.42
N ASP A 519 15.52 26.03 35.80
CA ASP A 519 16.81 26.15 36.48
C ASP A 519 17.95 26.56 35.54
N SER A 520 17.92 26.14 34.27
CA SER A 520 19.01 26.40 33.33
C SER A 520 18.63 26.33 31.84
N LEU A 521 19.40 27.07 31.03
CA LEU A 521 19.31 27.15 29.58
C LEU A 521 20.72 27.06 28.98
N TYR A 522 20.89 26.29 27.90
CA TYR A 522 22.08 26.31 27.08
C TYR A 522 21.76 26.05 25.61
N PHE A 523 22.33 26.84 24.72
CA PHE A 523 22.32 26.63 23.28
C PHE A 523 23.69 26.97 22.68
N ASP A 524 24.13 26.16 21.72
CA ASP A 524 25.33 26.36 20.91
C ASP A 524 25.00 26.01 19.46
N ILE A 525 24.92 27.03 18.63
CA ILE A 525 24.58 26.97 17.22
C ILE A 525 25.79 27.41 16.41
N GLY A 526 26.19 26.63 15.42
CA GLY A 526 27.20 27.00 14.43
C GLY A 526 26.67 26.75 13.02
N TYR A 527 27.01 27.62 12.06
CA TYR A 527 26.66 27.42 10.66
C TYR A 527 27.71 28.02 9.71
N GLY A 528 27.79 27.45 8.51
CA GLY A 528 28.80 27.78 7.51
C GLY A 528 30.00 26.83 7.54
N PRO A 529 30.93 26.92 6.57
CA PRO A 529 32.12 26.09 6.52
C PRO A 529 32.94 26.22 7.79
N GLN A 530 33.54 25.12 8.24
CA GLN A 530 34.44 25.11 9.39
C GLN A 530 35.89 25.45 9.01
N GLU A 531 36.54 26.23 9.86
CA GLU A 531 38.00 26.40 9.90
C GLU A 531 38.49 26.04 11.31
N ASP A 532 39.42 25.09 11.41
CA ASP A 532 40.00 24.63 12.69
C ASP A 532 38.98 24.27 13.80
N GLY A 533 37.83 23.71 13.40
CA GLY A 533 36.76 23.29 14.32
C GLY A 533 35.84 24.44 14.78
N VAL A 534 35.94 25.61 14.16
CA VAL A 534 35.06 26.77 14.38
C VAL A 534 34.24 27.01 13.12
N TYR A 535 32.93 27.16 13.28
CA TYR A 535 32.03 27.51 12.17
C TYR A 535 32.21 28.97 11.77
N GLU A 536 31.91 29.31 10.51
CA GLU A 536 31.99 30.69 10.04
C GLU A 536 31.10 31.63 10.86
N TYR A 537 29.92 31.17 11.26
CA TYR A 537 28.94 31.94 12.03
C TYR A 537 28.29 31.09 13.13
N GLY A 538 27.65 31.73 14.11
CA GLY A 538 26.97 31.00 15.19
C GLY A 538 26.51 31.86 16.36
N LEU A 539 25.93 31.20 17.37
CA LEU A 539 25.46 31.80 18.61
C LEU A 539 25.65 30.81 19.77
N LYS A 540 26.20 31.28 20.88
CA LYS A 540 26.17 30.56 22.16
C LYS A 540 25.41 31.37 23.17
N ALA A 541 24.50 30.73 23.90
CA ALA A 541 23.79 31.34 25.01
C ALA A 541 23.71 30.33 26.15
N SER A 542 24.08 30.75 27.36
CA SER A 542 23.87 29.97 28.58
C SER A 542 23.30 30.84 29.68
N ALA A 543 22.46 30.26 30.53
CA ALA A 543 21.95 30.95 31.70
C ALA A 543 21.53 29.99 32.83
N THR A 544 21.63 30.47 34.07
CA THR A 544 21.17 29.79 35.31
C THR A 544 20.13 30.65 36.03
N ASP A 545 19.10 30.12 36.68
CA ASP A 545 18.06 30.91 37.37
C ASP A 545 17.30 31.90 36.45
N PHE A 546 16.68 31.35 35.41
CA PHE A 546 16.17 32.10 34.25
C PHE A 546 14.76 32.67 34.48
N LEU A 547 14.65 33.87 35.08
CA LEU A 547 13.43 34.30 35.79
C LEU A 547 12.33 35.05 35.00
N ASP A 548 12.57 35.80 33.92
CA ASP A 548 11.52 36.37 33.03
C ASP A 548 12.16 37.13 31.86
N ILE A 549 11.97 36.68 30.61
CA ILE A 549 12.81 37.13 29.50
C ILE A 549 11.98 37.36 28.25
N LYS A 550 11.92 38.64 27.86
CA LYS A 550 11.59 39.09 26.51
C LYS A 550 12.81 39.78 25.95
N ARG A 551 13.63 39.06 25.21
CA ARG A 551 14.88 39.60 24.66
C ARG A 551 15.02 39.26 23.20
N THR A 552 15.45 40.26 22.44
CA THR A 552 15.87 40.08 21.07
C THR A 552 17.27 40.66 20.96
N ILE A 553 18.25 39.79 20.74
CA ILE A 553 19.62 40.15 20.39
C ILE A 553 19.63 40.33 18.89
N MET A 554 19.99 41.51 18.43
CA MET A 554 20.06 41.84 17.01
C MET A 554 21.49 42.20 16.66
N TRP A 555 21.86 41.93 15.42
CA TRP A 555 23.12 42.40 14.87
C TRP A 555 22.95 42.88 13.43
N ASP A 556 23.86 43.76 13.03
CA ASP A 556 24.05 44.16 11.63
C ASP A 556 25.54 44.34 11.35
N THR A 557 25.99 44.07 10.13
CA THR A 557 27.41 44.26 9.77
C THR A 557 27.69 45.67 9.28
N GLU A 558 28.80 46.25 9.74
CA GLU A 558 29.39 47.43 9.11
C GLU A 558 30.44 46.98 8.09
N ASP A 559 30.20 47.25 6.80
CA ASP A 559 31.06 46.89 5.66
C ASP A 559 31.48 45.39 5.63
N GLY A 560 30.63 44.51 6.18
CA GLY A 560 30.85 43.06 6.21
C GLY A 560 31.91 42.56 7.19
N HIS A 561 32.39 43.40 8.12
CA HIS A 561 33.54 43.05 8.98
C HIS A 561 33.22 42.90 10.46
N ILE A 562 32.50 43.85 11.08
CA ILE A 562 32.21 43.80 12.51
C ILE A 562 30.70 43.88 12.73
N PRO A 563 30.09 42.92 13.47
CA PRO A 563 28.70 43.01 13.83
C PRO A 563 28.50 44.10 14.90
N ARG A 564 27.68 45.10 14.61
CA ARG A 564 27.08 45.96 15.63
C ARG A 564 26.00 45.17 16.33
N ILE A 565 26.14 44.93 17.63
CA ILE A 565 25.18 44.13 18.42
C ILE A 565 24.35 45.06 19.30
N TRP A 566 23.04 44.86 19.35
CA TRP A 566 22.17 45.54 20.31
C TRP A 566 21.05 44.63 20.81
N ILE A 567 20.51 44.99 21.97
CA ILE A 567 19.49 44.21 22.66
C ILE A 567 18.20 45.04 22.78
N LEU A 568 17.08 44.45 22.36
CA LEU A 568 15.73 44.94 22.60
C LEU A 568 15.09 44.15 23.77
N GLY A 569 14.36 44.84 24.65
CA GLY A 569 13.75 44.27 25.87
C GLY A 569 14.12 45.02 27.15
N ASP A 570 13.86 44.43 28.32
CA ASP A 570 14.20 45.06 29.61
C ASP A 570 15.74 45.12 29.80
N LYS A 571 16.24 46.24 30.31
CA LYS A 571 17.66 46.47 30.60
C LYS A 571 17.88 46.64 32.11
N PRO A 572 19.00 46.18 32.69
CA PRO A 572 20.19 45.57 32.05
C PRO A 572 20.07 44.05 31.78
N PHE A 573 21.10 43.46 31.14
CA PHE A 573 21.22 42.01 30.94
C PHE A 573 21.28 41.31 32.31
N PRO A 574 20.51 40.23 32.54
CA PRO A 574 20.60 39.51 33.80
C PRO A 574 22.03 38.94 33.99
N GLY A 575 22.65 39.18 35.14
CA GLY A 575 24.06 38.81 35.38
C GLY A 575 24.35 37.30 35.42
N ASN A 576 23.32 36.49 35.22
CA ASN A 576 23.34 35.03 35.15
C ASN A 576 23.28 34.51 33.71
N TRP A 577 23.42 35.38 32.71
CA TRP A 577 23.52 34.99 31.30
C TRP A 577 24.93 35.21 30.77
N ASP A 578 25.32 34.32 29.87
CA ASP A 578 26.54 34.39 29.08
C ASP A 578 26.18 34.16 27.61
N VAL A 579 26.32 35.19 26.76
CA VAL A 579 25.92 35.15 25.34
C VAL A 579 27.01 35.66 24.42
N TRP A 580 27.26 34.90 23.36
CA TRP A 580 28.29 35.16 22.37
C TRP A 580 27.75 34.99 20.96
N LEU A 581 28.07 35.92 20.07
CA LEU A 581 27.83 35.83 18.64
C LEU A 581 29.13 35.40 17.94
N LEU A 582 29.08 34.39 17.10
CA LEU A 582 30.19 33.98 16.23
C LEU A 582 29.99 34.61 14.85
N TRP A 583 30.98 35.37 14.39
CA TRP A 583 30.97 36.05 13.11
C TRP A 583 32.33 35.95 12.43
N LYS A 584 32.37 35.36 11.22
CA LYS A 584 33.60 35.10 10.45
C LYS A 584 34.71 34.47 11.31
N TYR A 585 34.37 33.37 11.99
CA TYR A 585 35.28 32.60 12.85
C TYR A 585 35.71 33.29 14.17
N GLU A 586 35.21 34.49 14.47
CA GLU A 586 35.51 35.23 15.70
C GLU A 586 34.29 35.33 16.64
N TRP A 587 34.52 35.13 17.94
CA TRP A 587 33.48 35.24 18.97
C TRP A 587 33.41 36.65 19.56
N TYR A 588 32.21 37.21 19.60
CA TYR A 588 31.88 38.54 20.13
C TYR A 588 30.96 38.39 21.34
N GLU A 589 31.42 38.86 22.50
CA GLU A 589 30.61 38.88 23.73
C GLU A 589 29.47 39.89 23.61
N VAL A 590 28.27 39.50 24.05
CA VAL A 590 27.09 40.36 24.06
C VAL A 590 26.91 40.96 25.46
N VAL A 591 27.36 42.22 25.62
CA VAL A 591 27.35 42.97 26.90
C VAL A 591 26.24 44.02 27.02
#